data_AF-A0A0D2LMZ3-F1
#
_entry.id   AF-A0A0D2LMZ3-F1
#
_cell.length_a   1.000
_cell.length_b   1.000
_cell.length_c   1.000
_cell.angle_alpha   90.00
_cell.angle_beta   90.00
_cell.angle_gamma   90.00
#
_symmetry.space_group_name_H-M   'P 1'
#
loop_
_entity.id
_entity.type
_entity.pdbx_description
1 polymer ?
#
loop_
_entity_poly.entity_id
_entity_poly.type
_entity_poly.pdbx_seq_one_letter_code
_entity_poly.pdbx_strand_id
1 'polypeptide(L)'
;MEIAELLLLLMLYDAAWSGDWSRIGAITKDTELLLQKLSLVPLIGHVVTAVGAGVLASRKGKSPVVPAIKGYLFGALGLYEEQYSR
;
A
#
# COMPACT_ATOMS: atom_id res chain seq x y z
N MET A 1 -24.52 13.07 -12.22
CA MET A 1 -23.60 12.05 -12.73
C MET A 1 -24.32 11.31 -13.84
N GLU A 2 -23.77 11.37 -15.04
CA GLU A 2 -24.32 10.65 -16.19
C GLU A 2 -24.01 9.15 -16.09
N ILE A 3 -24.77 8.30 -16.77
CA ILE A 3 -24.58 6.84 -16.74
C ILE A 3 -23.16 6.46 -17.20
N ALA A 4 -22.64 7.17 -18.22
CA ALA A 4 -21.29 6.94 -18.72
C ALA A 4 -20.21 7.22 -17.65
N GLU A 5 -20.36 8.30 -16.87
CA GLU A 5 -19.44 8.65 -15.78
C GLU A 5 -19.46 7.59 -14.68
N LEU A 6 -20.65 7.12 -14.30
CA LEU A 6 -20.81 6.07 -13.31
C LEU A 6 -20.13 4.76 -13.77
N LEU A 7 -20.33 4.35 -15.02
CA LEU A 7 -19.72 3.15 -15.58
C LEU A 7 -18.18 3.26 -15.62
N LEU A 8 -17.66 4.43 -15.97
CA LEU A 8 -16.21 4.67 -15.97
C LEU A 8 -15.61 4.57 -14.55
N LEU A 9 -16.28 5.13 -13.55
CA LEU A 9 -15.85 5.00 -12.15
C LEU A 9 -15.88 3.55 -11.66
N LEU A 10 -16.91 2.79 -12.01
CA LEU A 10 -17.00 1.37 -11.66
C LEU A 10 -15.90 0.54 -12.34
N MET A 11 -15.59 0.82 -13.61
CA MET A 11 -14.49 0.18 -14.33
C MET A 11 -13.13 0.50 -13.70
N LEU A 12 -12.90 1.76 -13.31
CA LEU A 12 -11.68 2.16 -12.60
C LEU A 12 -11.56 1.48 -11.25
N TYR A 13 -12.65 1.39 -10.50
CA TYR A 13 -12.68 0.73 -9.20
C TYR A 13 -12.37 -0.77 -9.32
N ASP A 14 -12.98 -1.44 -10.29
CA ASP A 14 -12.73 -2.86 -10.57
C ASP A 14 -11.30 -3.12 -11.04
N ALA A 15 -10.74 -2.26 -11.89
CA ALA A 15 -9.34 -2.33 -12.31
C ALA A 15 -8.38 -2.09 -11.14
N ALA A 16 -8.68 -1.15 -10.24
CA ALA A 16 -7.86 -0.88 -9.06
C ALA A 16 -7.88 -2.03 -8.05
N TRP A 17 -9.05 -2.64 -7.83
CA TRP A 17 -9.20 -3.77 -6.92
C TRP A 17 -8.53 -5.05 -7.44
N SER A 18 -8.73 -5.35 -8.73
CA SER A 18 -8.13 -6.52 -9.39
C SER A 18 -6.65 -6.35 -9.75
N GLY A 19 -6.18 -5.12 -9.89
CA GLY A 19 -4.86 -4.80 -10.44
C GLY A 19 -4.74 -5.02 -11.96
N ASP A 20 -5.86 -5.24 -12.66
CA ASP A 20 -5.92 -5.49 -14.12
C ASP A 20 -6.33 -4.22 -14.87
N TRP A 21 -5.36 -3.31 -15.02
CA TRP A 21 -5.50 -2.01 -15.66
C TRP A 21 -5.48 -2.10 -17.19
N SER A 22 -4.83 -3.13 -17.72
CA SER A 22 -4.78 -3.39 -19.15
C SER A 22 -6.12 -3.91 -19.70
N ARG A 23 -6.97 -4.52 -18.87
CA ARG A 23 -8.35 -4.88 -19.25
C ARG A 23 -9.22 -3.69 -19.61
N ILE A 24 -9.01 -2.53 -18.99
CA ILE A 24 -9.71 -1.28 -19.35
C ILE A 24 -8.95 -0.47 -20.42
N GLY A 25 -7.85 -1.02 -20.96
CA GLY A 25 -7.03 -0.37 -21.98
C GLY A 25 -6.15 0.78 -21.49
N ALA A 26 -6.00 0.96 -20.17
CA ALA A 26 -5.21 2.07 -19.62
C ALA A 26 -3.71 1.91 -19.86
N ILE A 27 -3.22 0.65 -19.86
CA ILE A 27 -1.82 0.28 -20.10
C ILE A 27 -1.72 -1.02 -20.90
N THR A 28 -0.55 -1.34 -21.45
CA THR A 28 -0.30 -2.64 -22.09
C THR A 28 -0.07 -3.74 -21.04
N LYS A 29 -0.30 -5.02 -21.41
CA LYS A 29 -0.04 -6.17 -20.53
C LYS A 29 1.43 -6.28 -20.10
N ASP A 30 2.37 -5.95 -20.98
CA ASP A 30 3.80 -5.93 -20.64
C ASP A 30 4.13 -4.85 -19.60
N THR A 31 3.50 -3.68 -19.71
CA THR A 31 3.66 -2.58 -18.74
C THR A 31 3.05 -2.96 -17.40
N GLU A 32 1.87 -3.58 -17.40
CA GLU A 32 1.21 -4.09 -16.19
C GLU A 32 2.11 -5.08 -15.43
N LEU A 33 2.68 -6.06 -16.14
CA LEU A 33 3.58 -7.04 -15.54
C LEU A 33 4.84 -6.38 -14.94
N LEU A 34 5.40 -5.38 -15.62
CA LEU A 34 6.54 -4.62 -15.11
C LEU A 34 6.16 -3.85 -13.84
N LEU A 35 5.02 -3.15 -13.83
CA LEU A 35 4.54 -2.40 -12.68
C LEU A 35 4.22 -3.30 -11.49
N GLN A 36 3.65 -4.49 -11.71
CA GLN A 36 3.44 -5.49 -10.65
C GLN A 36 4.76 -5.96 -10.04
N LYS A 37 5.81 -6.15 -10.84
CA LYS A 37 7.14 -6.48 -10.30
C LYS A 37 7.73 -5.31 -9.52
N LEU A 38 7.57 -4.09 -10.02
CA LEU A 38 8.07 -2.89 -9.36
C LEU A 38 7.30 -2.59 -8.07
N SER A 39 6.01 -2.89 -7.98
CA SER A 39 5.19 -2.68 -6.77
C SER A 39 5.58 -3.60 -5.61
N LEU A 40 6.27 -4.71 -5.87
CA LEU A 40 6.87 -5.54 -4.83
C LEU A 40 7.94 -4.78 -4.04
N VAL A 41 8.70 -3.88 -4.68
CA VAL A 41 9.75 -3.10 -4.01
C VAL A 41 9.18 -2.20 -2.89
N PRO A 42 8.20 -1.31 -3.13
CA PRO A 42 7.58 -0.54 -2.07
C PRO A 42 6.82 -1.45 -1.09
N LEU A 43 6.18 -2.54 -1.52
CA LEU A 43 5.53 -3.48 -0.59
C LEU A 43 6.54 -4.05 0.42
N ILE A 44 7.71 -4.50 -0.04
CA ILE A 44 8.79 -4.98 0.83
C ILE A 44 9.24 -3.86 1.77
N GLY A 45 9.43 -2.64 1.26
CA GLY A 45 9.75 -1.48 2.09
C GLY A 45 8.74 -1.26 3.22
N HIS A 46 7.45 -1.34 2.91
CA HIS A 46 6.35 -1.21 3.86
C HIS A 46 6.32 -2.35 4.90
N VAL A 47 6.63 -3.59 4.50
CA VAL A 47 6.77 -4.72 5.43
C VAL A 47 7.95 -4.49 6.38
N VAL A 48 9.09 -4.01 5.88
CA VAL A 48 10.26 -3.70 6.71
C VAL A 48 9.94 -2.60 7.72
N THR A 49 9.25 -1.54 7.32
CA THR A 49 8.85 -0.46 8.24
C THR A 49 7.78 -0.91 9.24
N ALA A 50 6.87 -1.80 8.85
CA ALA A 50 5.92 -2.44 9.76
C ALA A 50 6.64 -3.22 10.87
N VAL A 51 7.59 -4.09 10.50
CA VAL A 51 8.39 -4.86 11.45
C VAL A 51 9.19 -3.90 12.34
N GLY A 52 9.85 -2.91 11.76
CA GLY A 52 10.62 -1.91 12.50
C GLY A 52 9.80 -1.17 13.55
N ALA A 53 8.60 -0.71 13.18
CA ALA A 53 7.71 0.02 14.08
C ALA A 53 7.18 -0.89 15.20
N GLY A 54 6.78 -2.12 14.89
CA GLY A 54 6.35 -3.10 15.89
C GLY A 54 7.45 -3.48 16.88
N VAL A 55 8.68 -3.67 16.39
CA VAL A 55 9.85 -3.95 17.25
C VAL A 55 10.15 -2.77 18.16
N LEU A 56 10.11 -1.54 17.63
CA LEU A 56 10.38 -0.32 18.38
C LEU A 56 9.35 -0.08 19.49
N ALA A 57 8.07 -0.27 19.19
CA ALA A 57 7.00 -0.21 20.18
C ALA A 57 7.17 -1.26 21.29
N SER A 58 7.52 -2.49 20.92
CA SER A 58 7.78 -3.57 21.88
C SER A 58 8.94 -3.24 22.82
N ARG A 59 10.01 -2.63 22.30
CA ARG A 59 11.15 -2.15 23.10
C ARG A 59 10.79 -1.03 24.07
N LYS A 60 9.72 -0.27 23.78
CA LYS A 60 9.14 0.75 24.66
C LYS A 60 8.09 0.19 25.63
N GLY A 61 7.89 -1.14 25.67
CA GLY A 61 6.86 -1.77 26.49
C GLY A 61 5.42 -1.55 26.01
N LYS A 62 5.24 -1.11 24.77
CA LYS A 62 3.93 -0.88 24.13
C LYS A 62 3.50 -2.08 23.30
N SER A 63 2.20 -2.18 23.01
CA SER A 63 1.69 -3.15 22.05
C SER A 63 2.25 -2.88 20.64
N PRO A 64 2.77 -3.90 19.93
CA PRO A 64 3.37 -3.72 18.61
C PRO A 64 2.35 -3.58 17.48
N VAL A 65 1.08 -3.92 17.71
CA VAL A 65 0.10 -4.12 16.64
C VAL A 65 -0.19 -2.82 15.88
N VAL A 66 -0.58 -1.75 16.60
CA VAL A 66 -0.91 -0.47 15.97
C VAL A 66 0.30 0.15 15.27
N PRO A 67 1.50 0.19 15.87
CA PRO A 67 2.70 0.69 15.20
C PRO A 67 3.08 -0.13 13.96
N ALA A 68 2.96 -1.47 14.00
CA ALA A 68 3.21 -2.30 12.83
C ALA A 68 2.22 -2.01 11.69
N ILE A 69 0.92 -1.85 12.00
CA ILE A 69 -0.09 -1.45 11.00
C ILE A 69 0.27 -0.09 10.39
N LYS A 70 0.63 0.89 11.22
CA LYS A 70 1.06 2.21 10.72
C LYS A 70 2.30 2.14 9.84
N GLY A 71 3.29 1.35 10.23
CA GLY A 71 4.49 1.11 9.42
C GLY A 71 4.17 0.42 8.09
N TYR A 72 3.20 -0.49 8.06
CA TYR A 72 2.74 -1.14 6.84
C TYR A 72 1.94 -0.21 5.93
N LEU A 73 1.09 0.67 6.48
CA LEU A 73 0.23 1.54 5.67
C LEU A 73 0.96 2.81 5.19
N PHE A 74 1.81 3.38 6.04
CA PHE A 74 2.45 4.68 5.80
C PHE A 74 3.97 4.59 5.64
N GLY A 75 4.51 3.37 5.53
CA GLY A 75 5.93 3.14 5.28
C GLY A 75 6.81 3.77 6.36
N ALA A 76 7.82 4.52 5.93
CA ALA A 76 8.78 5.17 6.81
C ALA A 76 8.15 6.24 7.73
N LEU A 77 7.01 6.83 7.35
CA LEU A 77 6.32 7.81 8.19
C LEU A 77 5.74 7.16 9.45
N GLY A 78 5.17 5.96 9.33
CA GLY A 78 4.67 5.19 10.47
C GLY A 78 5.79 4.75 11.43
N LEU A 79 6.95 4.39 10.87
CA LEU A 79 8.15 4.09 11.65
C LEU A 79 8.69 5.34 12.36
N TYR A 80 8.76 6.47 11.66
CA TYR A 80 9.19 7.75 12.22
C TYR A 80 8.28 8.17 13.38
N GLU A 81 6.96 8.12 13.20
CA GLU A 81 6.01 8.45 14.27
C GLU A 81 6.26 7.59 15.51
N GLU A 82 6.45 6.28 15.35
CA GLU A 82 6.72 5.39 16.50
C GLU A 82 8.08 5.70 17.14
N GLN A 83 9.12 6.06 16.39
CA GLN A 83 10.43 6.43 16.94
C GLN A 83 10.34 7.59 17.92
N TYR A 84 9.56 8.61 17.59
CA TYR A 84 9.41 9.80 18.42
C TYR A 84 8.18 9.76 19.35
N SER A 85 7.46 8.64 19.40
CA SER A 85 6.39 8.40 20.37
C SER A 85 6.96 8.31 21.80
N ARG A 86 6.31 8.97 22.76
CA ARG A 86 6.66 8.88 24.19
C ARG A 86 6.08 7.60 24.78
#